data_AF-A0A9X7T469-F1
#
_entry.id   AF-A0A9X7T469-F1
#
_cell.length_a   1.000
_cell.length_b   1.000
_cell.length_c   1.000
_cell.angle_alpha   90.00
_cell.angle_beta   90.00
_cell.angle_gamma   90.00
#
_symmetry.space_group_name_H-M   'P 1'
#
loop_
_entity.id
_entity.type
_entity.pdbx_description
1 polymer ?
#
loop_
_entity_poly.entity_id
_entity_poly.type
_entity_poly.pdbx_seq_one_letter_code
_entity_poly.pdbx_strand_id
1 'polypeptide(L)'
;MKITVYYDFLEEKLAPIWYVVGFRKGEFDWSKNTLYIPIEAPFQRQGAEDFHSDRLGLSVALGDLTLNHEKPGKFGIHLPSLRQRAAAANVDHWEVEQLILQACNIEELLQMNVFSERIA
;
A
#
# COMPACT_ATOMS: atom_id res chain seq x y z
N MET A 1 13.12 -1.13 -2.40
CA MET A 1 11.64 -1.27 -2.48
C MET A 1 11.22 -1.98 -3.75
N LYS A 2 10.29 -2.93 -3.64
CA LYS A 2 9.71 -3.72 -4.74
C LYS A 2 8.20 -3.76 -4.59
N ILE A 3 7.47 -3.54 -5.69
CA ILE A 3 6.01 -3.57 -5.70
C ILE A 3 5.56 -4.86 -6.39
N THR A 4 4.68 -5.58 -5.72
CA THR A 4 4.06 -6.81 -6.23
C THR A 4 2.56 -6.70 -6.05
N VAL A 5 1.81 -7.04 -7.10
CA VAL A 5 0.35 -7.10 -7.05
C VAL A 5 -0.05 -8.56 -7.11
N TYR A 6 -0.74 -9.00 -6.07
CA TYR A 6 -1.25 -10.35 -5.95
C TYR A 6 -2.66 -10.42 -6.49
N TYR A 7 -2.94 -11.44 -7.30
CA TYR A 7 -4.22 -11.66 -7.94
C TYR A 7 -4.85 -12.96 -7.44
N ASP A 8 -6.17 -12.97 -7.40
CA ASP A 8 -6.97 -14.16 -7.11
C ASP A 8 -8.24 -14.15 -7.97
N PHE A 9 -8.95 -15.28 -8.03
CA PHE A 9 -10.23 -15.39 -8.69
C PHE A 9 -11.36 -14.93 -7.77
N LEU A 10 -11.96 -13.78 -8.08
CA LEU A 10 -13.20 -13.29 -7.49
C LEU A 10 -14.32 -13.44 -8.51
N GLU A 11 -15.38 -14.20 -8.18
CA GLU A 11 -16.51 -14.47 -9.09
C GLU A 11 -16.04 -14.94 -10.49
N GLU A 12 -15.13 -15.92 -10.51
CA GLU A 12 -14.54 -16.50 -11.73
C GLU A 12 -13.68 -15.54 -12.56
N LYS A 13 -13.39 -14.33 -12.05
CA LYS A 13 -12.54 -13.34 -12.72
C LYS A 13 -11.26 -13.11 -11.93
N LEU A 14 -10.14 -13.14 -12.63
CA LEU A 14 -8.85 -12.78 -12.04
C LEU A 14 -8.84 -11.29 -11.70
N ALA A 15 -8.76 -10.98 -10.41
CA ALA A 15 -8.80 -9.62 -9.88
C ALA A 15 -7.61 -9.37 -8.94
N PRO A 16 -7.06 -8.15 -8.90
CA PRO A 16 -6.03 -7.81 -7.94
C PRO A 16 -6.65 -7.77 -6.54
N ILE A 17 -6.04 -8.46 -5.59
CA ILE A 17 -6.49 -8.50 -4.19
C ILE A 17 -5.58 -7.66 -3.30
N TRP A 18 -4.26 -7.79 -3.47
CA TRP A 18 -3.27 -7.10 -2.65
C TRP A 18 -2.27 -6.35 -3.50
N TYR A 19 -1.93 -5.16 -3.04
CA TYR A 19 -0.80 -4.38 -3.47
C TYR A 19 0.23 -4.38 -2.34
N VAL A 20 1.38 -5.01 -2.58
CA VAL A 20 2.39 -5.25 -1.55
C VAL A 20 3.65 -4.48 -1.90
N VAL A 21 4.11 -3.71 -0.93
CA VAL A 21 5.33 -2.90 -1.02
C VAL A 21 6.37 -3.54 -0.13
N GLY A 22 7.22 -4.38 -0.73
CA GLY A 22 8.32 -5.03 -0.04
C GLY A 22 9.58 -4.16 0.00
N PHE A 23 10.31 -4.22 1.09
CA PHE A 23 11.58 -3.51 1.28
C PHE A 23 12.46 -4.29 2.26
N ARG A 24 13.77 -4.04 2.19
CA ARG A 24 14.69 -4.60 3.18
C ARG A 24 14.68 -3.73 4.43
N LYS A 25 14.99 -4.34 5.58
CA LYS A 25 15.27 -3.62 6.82
C LYS A 25 16.26 -2.47 6.56
N GLY A 26 15.88 -1.26 6.98
CA GLY A 26 16.67 -0.03 6.80
C GLY A 26 16.57 0.64 5.42
N GLU A 27 15.92 0.05 4.40
CA GLU A 27 15.63 0.76 3.14
C GLU A 27 14.49 1.78 3.28
N PHE A 28 13.70 1.63 4.33
CA PHE A 28 12.49 2.40 4.56
C PHE A 28 12.70 3.44 5.65
N ASP A 29 12.58 4.72 5.29
CA ASP A 29 12.71 5.82 6.23
C ASP A 29 11.40 6.05 7.00
N TRP A 30 11.28 5.36 8.14
CA TRP A 30 10.16 5.48 9.06
C TRP A 30 10.04 6.85 9.74
N SER A 31 11.06 7.72 9.64
CA SER A 31 11.00 9.06 10.24
C SER A 31 10.08 10.03 9.48
N LYS A 32 9.76 9.73 8.22
CA LYS A 32 8.86 10.53 7.39
C LYS A 32 7.41 10.44 7.89
N ASN A 33 6.62 11.45 7.53
CA ASN A 33 5.17 11.44 7.77
C ASN A 33 4.40 10.76 6.64
N THR A 34 4.87 10.90 5.40
CA THR A 34 4.19 10.34 4.23
C THR A 34 5.18 9.67 3.30
N LEU A 35 4.87 8.44 2.91
CA LEU A 35 5.55 7.72 1.84
C LEU A 35 4.73 7.87 0.55
N TYR A 36 5.34 8.38 -0.52
CA TYR A 36 4.68 8.45 -1.82
C TYR A 36 5.11 7.31 -2.74
N ILE A 37 4.13 6.53 -3.21
CA ILE A 37 4.32 5.35 -4.05
C ILE A 37 3.73 5.61 -5.45
N PRO A 38 4.45 5.30 -6.53
CA PRO A 38 3.93 5.42 -7.89
C PRO A 38 2.80 4.41 -8.18
N ILE A 39 1.80 4.88 -8.93
CA ILE A 39 0.68 4.09 -9.47
C ILE A 39 1.04 3.59 -10.89
N GLU A 40 2.33 3.49 -11.20
CA GLU A 40 2.78 3.18 -12.56
C GLU A 40 3.09 1.68 -12.70
N ALA A 41 2.46 1.09 -13.72
CA ALA A 41 2.75 -0.25 -14.22
C ALA A 41 4.11 -0.25 -14.98
N PRO A 42 4.78 -1.40 -15.13
CA PRO A 42 4.32 -2.75 -14.85
C PRO A 42 4.45 -3.17 -13.39
N PHE A 43 3.40 -3.78 -12.85
CA PHE A 43 3.48 -4.50 -11.58
C PHE A 43 3.93 -5.94 -11.84
N GLN A 44 4.77 -6.47 -10.97
CA GLN A 44 4.96 -7.92 -10.94
C GLN A 44 3.65 -8.55 -10.47
N ARG A 45 3.02 -9.34 -11.34
CA ARG A 45 1.81 -10.11 -11.02
C ARG A 45 2.21 -11.45 -10.41
N GLN A 46 1.59 -11.81 -9.31
CA GLN A 46 1.73 -13.12 -8.66
C GLN A 46 0.36 -13.64 -8.26
N GLY A 47 0.22 -14.96 -8.14
CA GLY A 47 -0.97 -15.56 -7.55
C GLY A 47 -1.00 -15.30 -6.06
N ALA A 48 -2.17 -15.12 -5.46
CA ALA A 48 -2.33 -14.97 -4.01
C ALA A 48 -1.68 -16.11 -3.22
N GLU A 49 -1.65 -17.31 -3.80
CA GLU A 49 -0.98 -18.51 -3.29
C GLU A 49 0.54 -18.35 -3.16
N ASP A 50 1.15 -17.45 -3.93
CA ASP A 50 2.58 -17.14 -3.87
C ASP A 50 2.92 -16.11 -2.77
N PHE A 51 1.93 -15.64 -2.01
CA PHE A 51 2.17 -14.65 -0.96
C PHE A 51 2.94 -15.27 0.21
N HIS A 52 4.17 -14.78 0.42
CA HIS A 52 5.02 -15.22 1.52
C HIS A 52 4.67 -14.47 2.82
N SER A 53 4.05 -15.18 3.76
CA SER A 53 3.64 -14.67 5.08
C SER A 53 4.75 -14.69 6.14
N ASP A 54 5.96 -15.09 5.77
CA ASP A 54 7.12 -15.19 6.66
C ASP A 54 7.75 -13.83 6.99
N ARG A 55 7.44 -12.80 6.19
CA ARG A 55 7.91 -11.42 6.39
C ARG A 55 6.99 -10.64 7.32
N LEU A 56 7.59 -9.93 8.26
CA LEU A 56 6.85 -9.02 9.14
C LEU A 56 6.26 -7.86 8.34
N GLY A 57 4.92 -7.82 8.28
CA GLY A 57 4.18 -6.85 7.49
C GLY A 57 3.23 -5.99 8.33
N LEU A 58 2.95 -4.78 7.85
CA LEU A 58 1.85 -3.96 8.35
C LEU A 58 0.78 -3.78 7.28
N SER A 59 -0.47 -3.94 7.69
CA SER A 59 -1.61 -3.57 6.85
C SER A 59 -1.79 -2.06 6.81
N VAL A 60 -2.00 -1.55 5.61
CA VAL A 60 -2.36 -0.16 5.35
C VAL A 60 -3.85 -0.12 5.06
N ALA A 61 -4.59 0.65 5.85
CA ALA A 61 -6.01 0.86 5.65
C ALA A 61 -6.24 2.02 4.67
N LEU A 62 -7.44 2.09 4.09
CA LEU A 62 -7.85 3.22 3.24
C LEU A 62 -7.62 4.58 3.92
N GLY A 63 -7.90 4.69 5.23
CA GLY A 63 -7.70 5.92 5.99
C GLY A 63 -6.24 6.35 6.20
N ASP A 64 -5.28 5.49 5.85
CA ASP A 64 -3.86 5.86 5.81
C ASP A 64 -3.44 6.39 4.44
N LEU A 65 -4.31 6.33 3.43
CA LEU A 65 -4.00 6.74 2.07
C LEU A 65 -4.36 8.19 1.83
N THR A 66 -3.54 8.86 1.01
CA THR A 66 -3.78 10.24 0.60
C THR A 66 -3.37 10.43 -0.85
N LEU A 67 -3.98 11.42 -1.51
CA LEU A 67 -3.48 11.95 -2.77
C LEU A 67 -2.85 13.32 -2.52
N ASN A 68 -1.98 13.75 -3.42
CA ASN A 68 -1.36 15.07 -3.37
C ASN A 68 -1.26 15.58 -4.81
N HIS A 69 -1.91 16.72 -5.10
CA HIS A 69 -1.94 17.34 -6.43
C HIS A 69 -0.54 17.72 -6.96
N GLU A 70 0.41 17.97 -6.07
CA GLU A 70 1.81 18.27 -6.44
C GLU A 70 2.62 17.00 -6.78
N LYS A 71 2.04 15.81 -6.55
CA LYS A 71 2.66 14.50 -6.82
C LYS A 71 1.73 13.63 -7.67
N PRO A 72 1.42 14.05 -8.91
CA PRO A 72 0.56 13.28 -9.81
C PRO A 72 1.15 11.89 -10.07
N GLY A 73 0.27 10.90 -10.30
CA GLY A 73 0.67 9.51 -10.53
C GLY A 73 1.17 8.79 -9.28
N LYS A 74 1.02 9.37 -8.08
CA LYS A 74 1.43 8.75 -6.81
C LYS A 74 0.31 8.83 -5.79
N PHE A 75 0.21 7.81 -4.95
CA PHE A 75 -0.54 7.88 -3.69
C PHE A 75 0.43 7.97 -2.51
N GLY A 76 0.01 8.65 -1.46
CA GLY A 76 0.72 8.75 -0.20
C GLY A 76 0.20 7.73 0.81
N ILE A 77 1.10 7.23 1.67
CA ILE A 77 0.78 6.44 2.84
C ILE A 77 1.23 7.21 4.08
N HIS A 78 0.30 7.47 5.00
CA HIS A 78 0.54 8.14 6.26
C HIS A 78 1.22 7.19 7.25
N LEU A 79 2.50 7.44 7.53
CA LEU A 79 3.33 6.58 8.38
C LEU A 79 3.06 6.71 9.88
N PRO A 80 2.68 7.88 10.44
CA PRO A 80 2.40 7.99 11.88
C PRO A 80 1.32 7.01 12.37
N SER A 81 0.26 6.79 11.60
CA SER A 81 -0.80 5.84 11.97
C SER A 81 -0.31 4.39 11.90
N LEU A 82 0.53 4.04 10.92
CA LEU A 82 1.20 2.73 10.86
C LEU A 82 2.11 2.50 12.07
N ARG A 83 2.93 3.50 12.45
CA ARG A 83 3.79 3.42 13.64
C ARG A 83 2.98 3.23 14.92
N GLN A 84 1.86 3.94 15.06
CA GLN A 84 0.96 3.77 16.21
C GLN A 84 0.37 2.37 16.28
N ARG A 85 -0.08 1.80 15.15
CA ARG A 85 -0.59 0.43 15.10
C ARG A 85 0.49 -0.61 15.40
N ALA A 86 1.70 -0.43 14.88
CA ALA A 86 2.83 -1.31 15.19
C ALA A 86 3.14 -1.31 16.70
N ALA A 87 3.26 -0.12 17.30
CA ALA A 87 3.51 0.03 18.74
C ALA A 87 2.41 -0.60 19.59
N ALA A 88 1.13 -0.40 19.22
CA ALA A 88 -0.01 -1.01 19.92
C ALA A 88 0.01 -2.55 19.85
N ALA A 89 0.62 -3.12 18.82
CA ALA A 89 0.82 -4.56 18.65
C ALA A 89 2.14 -5.08 19.24
N ASN A 90 2.91 -4.24 19.97
CA ASN A 90 4.27 -4.55 20.44
C ASN A 90 5.24 -4.95 19.32
N VAL A 91 5.07 -4.37 18.13
CA VAL A 91 5.95 -4.56 16.98
C VAL A 91 6.85 -3.33 16.82
N ASP A 92 8.16 -3.56 16.73
CA ASP A 92 9.09 -2.51 16.30
C ASP A 92 8.94 -2.29 14.79
N HIS A 93 8.50 -1.08 14.41
CA HIS A 93 8.29 -0.73 13.01
C HIS A 93 9.58 -0.78 12.19
N TRP A 94 10.76 -0.60 12.81
CA TRP A 94 12.04 -0.74 12.12
C TRP A 94 12.35 -2.16 11.63
N GLU A 95 11.67 -3.17 12.19
CA GLU A 95 11.78 -4.58 11.79
C GLU A 95 10.78 -4.96 10.68
N VAL A 96 9.84 -4.10 10.34
CA VAL A 96 8.85 -4.36 9.28
C VAL A 96 9.54 -4.39 7.91
N GLU A 97 9.15 -5.33 7.06
CA GLU A 97 9.74 -5.57 5.74
C GLU A 97 8.73 -5.40 4.60
N GLN A 98 7.45 -5.25 4.91
CA GLN A 98 6.42 -5.03 3.89
C GLN A 98 5.22 -4.22 4.39
N LEU A 99 4.66 -3.42 3.48
CA LEU A 99 3.34 -2.83 3.63
C LEU A 99 2.35 -3.56 2.72
N ILE A 100 1.20 -3.94 3.26
CA ILE A 100 0.17 -4.73 2.57
C ILE A 100 -1.08 -3.88 2.46
N LEU A 101 -1.53 -3.65 1.24
CA LEU A 101 -2.73 -2.86 0.93
C LEU A 101 -3.73 -3.72 0.18
N GLN A 102 -5.03 -3.50 0.39
CA GLN A 102 -6.02 -4.04 -0.55
C GLN A 102 -5.99 -3.23 -1.83
N ALA A 103 -5.97 -3.90 -2.98
CA ALA A 103 -5.96 -3.21 -4.27
C ALA A 103 -7.20 -2.32 -4.47
N CYS A 104 -8.37 -2.76 -3.96
CA CYS A 104 -9.60 -1.99 -4.01
C CYS A 104 -9.52 -0.67 -3.22
N ASN A 105 -8.72 -0.56 -2.16
CA ASN A 105 -8.56 0.72 -1.45
C ASN A 105 -7.80 1.75 -2.29
N ILE A 106 -6.86 1.31 -3.14
CA ILE A 106 -6.17 2.20 -4.08
C ILE A 106 -7.15 2.65 -5.17
N GLU A 107 -7.97 1.75 -5.69
CA GLU A 107 -9.01 2.10 -6.67
C GLU A 107 -10.03 3.09 -6.09
N GLU A 108 -10.51 2.85 -4.88
CA GLU A 108 -11.44 3.72 -4.17
C GLU A 108 -10.84 5.11 -3.94
N LEU A 109 -9.59 5.19 -3.45
CA LEU A 109 -8.87 6.45 -3.28
C LEU A 109 -8.81 7.25 -4.60
N LEU A 110 -8.51 6.58 -5.71
CA LEU A 110 -8.40 7.22 -7.02
C LEU A 110 -9.75 7.68 -7.55
N GLN A 111 -10.82 6.91 -7.33
CA GLN A 111 -12.18 7.30 -7.72
C GLN A 111 -12.70 8.50 -6.91
N MET A 112 -12.43 8.55 -5.60
CA MET A 112 -12.82 9.69 -4.74
C MET A 112 -12.25 11.03 -5.24
N ASN A 113 -11.03 11.03 -5.80
CA ASN A 113 -10.42 12.25 -6.34
C ASN A 113 -11.09 12.73 -7.63
N VAL A 114 -11.51 11.81 -8.52
CA VAL A 114 -12.21 12.16 -9.76
C VAL A 114 -13.51 12.92 -9.49
N PHE A 115 -14.20 12.61 -8.38
CA PHE A 115 -15.40 13.36 -7.98
C PHE A 115 -15.08 14.74 -7.40
N SER A 116 -13.95 14.91 -6.73
CA SER A 116 -13.55 16.19 -6.14
C SER A 116 -13.14 17.21 -7.21
N GLU A 117 -12.55 16.77 -8.33
CA GLU A 117 -12.15 17.63 -9.46
C GLU A 117 -13.33 18.07 -10.36
N ARG A 118 -14.51 17.45 -10.25
CA ARG A 118 -15.69 17.80 -11.05
C ARG A 118 -16.59 18.89 -10.45
N ILE A 119 -16.31 19.28 -9.20
CA ILE A 119 -17.14 20.24 -8.43
C ILE A 119 -16.36 21.55 -8.17
N ALA A 120 -15.11 21.63 -8.62
CA ALA A 120 -14.27 22.85 -8.58
C ALA A 120 -14.25 23.54 -9.95
#